data_AF-A0A972LNP5-F1
#
_entry.id   AF-A0A972LNP5-F1
#
_cell.length_a   1.000
_cell.length_b   1.000
_cell.length_c   1.000
_cell.angle_alpha   90.00
_cell.angle_beta   90.00
_cell.angle_gamma   90.00
#
_symmetry.space_group_name_H-M   'P 1'
#
loop_
_entity.id
_entity.type
_entity.pdbx_description
1 polymer ?
#
loop_
_entity_poly.entity_id
_entity_poly.type
_entity_poly.pdbx_seq_one_letter_code
_entity_poly.pdbx_strand_id
1 'polypeptide(L)'
;MVGKKNIVFGFIYLVFTAALGPVMILNYVGDVNSSRSAKQIQIGDLQNAVDAGFELDLDPMSADTIAKQNSLALLSLSAYLNSQEPINAIKGGPHSHGNLEAMLNIVVGLMLCLVAVTPLLKQIISWLFIIGTLGHSGLLYLAVGLEQAWAGSLLIGPVGYVGPSLILIGLLLAGVAAAIGFRGTPVED
;
A
#
# COMPACT_ATOMS: atom_id res chain seq x y z
N MET A 1 0.10 13.80 -29.35
CA MET A 1 0.88 12.87 -28.48
C MET A 1 -0.01 12.37 -27.33
N VAL A 2 -0.72 11.27 -27.54
CA VAL A 2 -1.70 10.67 -26.63
C VAL A 2 -1.08 10.37 -25.27
N GLY A 3 0.17 9.89 -25.25
CA GLY A 3 0.86 9.50 -24.02
C GLY A 3 1.09 10.64 -23.01
N LYS A 4 1.05 11.91 -23.44
CA LYS A 4 1.24 13.06 -22.54
C LYS A 4 0.28 13.06 -21.36
N LYS A 5 -0.97 12.63 -21.55
CA LYS A 5 -1.96 12.62 -20.48
C LYS A 5 -1.65 11.57 -19.39
N ASN A 6 -1.09 10.41 -19.73
CA ASN A 6 -0.64 9.45 -18.72
C ASN A 6 0.57 9.96 -17.95
N ILE A 7 1.49 10.66 -18.61
CA ILE A 7 2.65 11.27 -17.94
C ILE A 7 2.18 12.27 -16.88
N VAL A 8 1.32 13.21 -17.28
CA VAL A 8 0.75 14.22 -16.37
C VAL A 8 -0.04 13.56 -15.24
N PHE A 9 -0.93 12.62 -15.58
CA PHE A 9 -1.70 11.87 -14.58
C PHE A 9 -0.77 11.15 -13.61
N GLY A 10 0.23 10.42 -14.08
CA GLY A 10 1.12 9.64 -13.23
C GLY A 10 1.96 10.53 -12.31
N PHE A 11 2.46 11.68 -12.75
CA PHE A 11 3.17 12.60 -11.85
C PHE A 11 2.25 13.18 -10.78
N ILE A 12 1.05 13.63 -11.15
CA ILE A 12 0.06 14.13 -10.19
C ILE A 12 -0.30 13.04 -9.18
N TYR A 13 -0.58 11.84 -9.68
CA TYR A 13 -0.98 10.70 -8.86
C TYR A 13 0.15 10.26 -7.91
N LEU A 14 1.40 10.25 -8.39
CA LEU A 14 2.57 9.96 -7.57
C LEU A 14 2.71 10.93 -6.39
N VAL A 15 2.45 12.22 -6.60
CA VAL A 15 2.51 13.21 -5.51
C VAL A 15 1.54 12.82 -4.39
N PHE A 16 0.30 12.46 -4.72
CA PHE A 16 -0.69 12.05 -3.72
C PHE A 16 -0.29 10.76 -3.01
N THR A 17 0.11 9.72 -3.74
CA THR A 17 0.39 8.40 -3.15
C THR A 17 1.71 8.40 -2.37
N ALA A 18 2.71 9.16 -2.83
CA ALA A 18 3.97 9.33 -2.11
C ALA A 18 3.80 10.15 -0.82
N ALA A 19 2.91 11.15 -0.84
CA ALA A 19 2.60 11.96 0.35
C ALA A 19 2.00 11.14 1.51
N LEU A 20 1.44 9.95 1.24
CA LEU A 20 1.01 9.03 2.31
C LEU A 20 2.17 8.57 3.20
N GLY A 21 3.41 8.56 2.70
CA GLY A 21 4.59 8.21 3.50
C GLY A 21 4.80 9.16 4.69
N PRO A 22 4.95 10.47 4.45
CA PRO A 22 4.98 11.47 5.51
C PRO A 22 3.74 11.46 6.42
N VAL A 23 2.53 11.37 5.86
CA VAL A 23 1.28 11.33 6.64
C VAL A 23 1.29 10.16 7.62
N MET A 24 1.69 8.98 7.15
CA MET A 24 1.81 7.78 7.98
C MET A 24 2.81 7.97 9.13
N ILE A 25 3.96 8.62 8.87
CA ILE A 25 4.96 8.88 9.90
C ILE A 25 4.40 9.82 10.97
N LEU A 26 3.79 10.93 10.55
CA LEU A 26 3.30 11.96 11.46
C LEU A 26 2.16 11.46 12.36
N ASN A 27 1.29 10.59 11.83
CA ASN A 27 0.07 10.19 12.54
C ASN A 27 0.22 8.91 13.38
N TYR A 28 1.08 7.96 13.00
CA TYR A 28 1.05 6.62 13.61
C TYR A 28 2.36 6.17 14.25
N VAL A 29 3.52 6.75 13.89
CA VAL A 29 4.81 6.27 14.42
C VAL A 29 4.97 6.54 15.91
N GLY A 30 4.36 7.62 16.43
CA GLY A 30 4.35 7.90 17.88
C GLY A 30 3.72 6.78 18.69
N ASP A 31 2.52 6.35 18.28
CA ASP A 31 1.78 5.27 18.97
C ASP A 31 2.51 3.94 18.90
N VAL A 32 3.11 3.61 17.75
CA VAL A 32 3.94 2.41 17.59
C VAL A 32 5.16 2.42 18.51
N ASN A 33 5.81 3.57 18.68
CA ASN A 33 6.97 3.68 19.56
C ASN A 33 6.56 3.54 21.04
N SER A 34 5.43 4.13 21.42
CA SER A 34 4.85 4.00 22.76
C SER A 34 4.48 2.54 23.08
N SER A 35 3.71 1.91 22.19
CA SER A 35 3.27 0.52 22.36
C SER A 35 4.43 -0.47 22.32
N ARG A 36 5.44 -0.24 21.46
CA ARG A 36 6.69 -1.03 21.40
C ARG A 36 7.43 -0.99 22.73
N SER A 37 7.55 0.19 23.33
CA SER A 37 8.25 0.36 24.61
C SER A 37 7.52 -0.37 25.74
N ALA A 38 6.19 -0.22 25.83
CA ALA A 38 5.36 -0.95 26.79
C ALA A 38 5.47 -2.48 26.61
N LYS A 39 5.39 -2.95 25.36
CA LYS A 39 5.58 -4.37 25.00
C LYS A 39 6.96 -4.88 25.38
N GLN A 40 8.01 -4.08 25.22
CA GLN A 40 9.38 -4.48 25.58
C GLN A 40 9.54 -4.67 27.08
N ILE A 41 8.93 -3.80 27.90
CA ILE A 41 8.95 -3.91 29.36
C ILE A 41 8.17 -5.16 29.81
N GLN A 42 6.90 -5.26 29.44
CA GLN A 42 6.02 -6.32 29.95
C GLN A 42 6.45 -7.73 29.52
N ILE A 43 6.92 -7.89 28.27
CA ILE A 43 7.46 -9.17 27.82
C ILE A 43 8.81 -9.46 28.47
N GLY A 44 9.66 -8.45 28.64
CA GLY A 44 10.95 -8.61 29.32
C GLY A 44 10.78 -9.06 30.77
N ASP A 45 9.84 -8.47 31.49
CA ASP A 45 9.51 -8.87 32.86
C ASP A 45 9.04 -10.33 32.90
N LEU A 46 8.14 -10.73 31.98
CA LEU A 46 7.66 -12.11 31.90
C LEU A 46 8.79 -13.10 31.56
N GLN A 47 9.70 -12.74 30.65
CA GLN A 47 10.87 -13.56 30.31
C GLN A 47 11.77 -13.75 31.53
N ASN A 48 12.07 -12.68 32.26
CA ASN A 48 12.85 -12.76 33.50
C ASN A 48 12.19 -13.68 34.53
N ALA A 49 10.86 -13.59 34.70
CA ALA A 49 10.13 -14.47 35.61
C ALA A 49 10.21 -15.93 35.17
N VAL A 50 10.09 -16.22 33.86
CA VAL A 50 10.24 -17.59 33.33
C VAL A 50 11.66 -18.12 33.55
N ASP A 51 12.68 -17.32 33.25
CA ASP A 51 14.09 -17.69 33.39
C ASP A 51 14.48 -17.92 34.86
N ALA A 52 13.85 -17.18 35.78
CA ALA A 52 13.98 -17.36 37.22
C ALA A 52 13.11 -18.50 37.80
N GLY A 53 12.41 -19.29 36.95
CA GLY A 53 11.56 -20.38 37.43
C GLY A 53 10.28 -19.92 38.17
N PHE A 54 9.83 -18.70 37.88
CA PHE A 54 8.77 -17.97 38.59
C PHE A 54 9.09 -17.69 40.06
N GLU A 55 10.35 -17.37 40.35
CA GLU A 55 10.79 -16.88 41.66
C GLU A 55 11.08 -15.37 41.60
N LEU A 56 10.70 -14.65 42.64
CA LEU A 56 11.03 -13.24 42.85
C LEU A 56 11.67 -13.13 44.24
N ASP A 57 12.90 -12.61 44.30
CA ASP A 57 13.67 -12.49 45.56
C ASP A 57 13.81 -13.83 46.34
N LEU A 58 13.96 -14.95 45.61
CA LEU A 58 14.03 -16.33 46.12
C LEU A 58 12.70 -16.91 46.65
N ASP A 59 11.60 -16.16 46.53
CA ASP A 59 10.27 -16.63 46.88
C ASP A 59 9.46 -17.01 45.63
N PRO A 60 8.75 -18.16 45.64
CA PRO A 60 7.86 -18.52 44.55
C PRO A 60 6.76 -17.48 44.33
N MET A 61 6.58 -17.06 43.08
CA MET A 61 5.50 -16.17 42.70
C MET A 61 4.15 -16.84 42.90
N SER A 62 3.15 -16.06 43.33
CA SER A 62 1.77 -16.55 43.40
C SER A 62 1.19 -16.80 42.01
N ALA A 63 0.28 -17.78 41.89
CA ALA A 63 -0.42 -18.05 40.64
C ALA A 63 -1.17 -16.81 40.09
N ASP A 64 -1.72 -15.96 40.97
CA ASP A 64 -2.37 -14.70 40.59
C ASP A 64 -1.36 -13.70 39.99
N THR A 65 -0.17 -13.58 40.57
CA THR A 65 0.91 -12.73 40.06
C THR A 65 1.34 -13.18 38.67
N ILE A 66 1.59 -14.49 38.50
CA ILE A 66 1.98 -15.08 37.21
C ILE A 66 0.89 -14.82 36.16
N ALA A 67 -0.38 -15.07 36.51
CA ALA A 67 -1.51 -14.86 35.61
C ALA A 67 -1.67 -13.39 35.17
N LYS A 68 -1.52 -12.45 36.10
CA LYS A 68 -1.55 -11.01 35.81
C LYS A 68 -0.41 -10.61 34.90
N GLN A 69 0.81 -11.05 35.19
CA GLN A 69 1.99 -10.70 34.39
C GLN A 69 1.89 -11.27 32.97
N ASN A 70 1.45 -12.52 32.82
CA ASN A 70 1.17 -13.11 31.51
C ASN A 70 0.08 -12.31 30.74
N SER A 71 -0.99 -11.92 31.43
CA SER A 71 -2.07 -11.13 30.81
C SER A 71 -1.59 -9.75 30.35
N LEU A 72 -0.77 -9.06 31.16
CA LEU A 72 -0.18 -7.77 30.79
C LEU A 72 0.75 -7.90 29.59
N ALA A 73 1.58 -8.95 29.55
CA ALA A 73 2.44 -9.24 28.41
C ALA A 73 1.62 -9.46 27.12
N LEU A 74 0.56 -10.28 27.18
CA LEU A 74 -0.33 -10.52 26.04
C LEU A 74 -1.06 -9.26 25.58
N LEU A 75 -1.58 -8.45 26.51
CA LEU A 75 -2.24 -7.18 26.18
C LEU A 75 -1.28 -6.18 25.55
N SER A 76 -0.05 -6.08 26.07
CA SER A 76 0.98 -5.19 25.52
C SER A 76 1.42 -5.62 24.12
N LEU A 77 1.52 -6.93 23.86
CA LEU A 77 1.79 -7.47 22.54
C LEU A 77 0.65 -7.15 21.57
N SER A 78 -0.59 -7.39 21.99
CA SER A 78 -1.78 -7.07 21.20
C SER A 78 -1.84 -5.58 20.86
N ALA A 79 -1.60 -4.69 21.84
CA ALA A 79 -1.57 -3.24 21.62
C ALA A 79 -0.48 -2.85 20.60
N TYR A 80 0.71 -3.44 20.70
CA TYR A 80 1.78 -3.20 19.73
C TYR A 80 1.40 -3.66 18.32
N LEU A 81 0.85 -4.87 18.16
CA LEU A 81 0.41 -5.38 16.86
C LEU A 81 -0.67 -4.48 16.24
N ASN A 82 -1.71 -4.14 17.01
CA ASN A 82 -2.79 -3.28 16.54
C ASN A 82 -2.30 -1.86 16.17
N SER A 83 -1.33 -1.31 16.89
CA SER A 83 -0.77 0.00 16.55
C SER A 83 -0.02 0.03 15.21
N GLN A 84 0.46 -1.12 14.73
CA GLN A 84 1.14 -1.22 13.43
C GLN A 84 0.16 -1.36 12.26
N GLU A 85 -1.09 -1.78 12.50
CA GLU A 85 -2.05 -2.06 11.43
C GLU A 85 -2.29 -0.86 10.51
N PRO A 86 -2.50 0.38 10.98
CA PRO A 86 -2.66 1.53 10.09
C PRO A 86 -1.44 1.76 9.18
N ILE A 87 -0.23 1.62 9.74
CA ILE A 87 1.02 1.74 8.99
C ILE A 87 1.11 0.64 7.92
N ASN A 88 0.84 -0.60 8.29
CA ASN A 88 0.89 -1.75 7.39
C ASN A 88 -0.14 -1.64 6.27
N ALA A 89 -1.36 -1.19 6.60
CA ALA A 89 -2.43 -0.96 5.63
C ALA A 89 -2.03 0.10 4.59
N ILE A 90 -1.48 1.24 5.03
CA ILE A 90 -1.03 2.30 4.11
C ILE A 90 0.14 1.82 3.25
N LYS A 91 1.16 1.22 3.86
CA LYS A 91 2.37 0.74 3.15
C LYS A 91 2.03 -0.35 2.14
N GLY A 92 1.30 -1.37 2.57
CA GLY A 92 0.95 -2.53 1.75
C GLY A 92 -0.11 -2.21 0.70
N GLY A 93 -0.98 -1.23 0.95
CA GLY A 93 -2.05 -0.84 0.05
C GLY A 93 -1.70 0.39 -0.79
N PRO A 94 -2.33 1.55 -0.52
CA PRO A 94 -2.32 2.70 -1.42
C PRO A 94 -0.95 3.32 -1.67
N HIS A 95 -0.01 3.20 -0.74
CA HIS A 95 1.34 3.75 -0.96
C HIS A 95 2.10 2.92 -2.00
N SER A 96 2.24 1.61 -1.80
CA SER A 96 3.01 0.76 -2.72
C SER A 96 2.32 0.59 -4.07
N HIS A 97 1.03 0.25 -4.08
CA HIS A 97 0.28 0.08 -5.34
C HIS A 97 0.13 1.41 -6.07
N GLY A 98 -0.17 2.50 -5.36
CA GLY A 98 -0.32 3.82 -5.96
C GLY A 98 0.95 4.33 -6.62
N ASN A 99 2.10 4.18 -5.95
CA ASN A 99 3.39 4.58 -6.51
C ASN A 99 3.75 3.74 -7.75
N LEU A 100 3.52 2.43 -7.72
CA LEU A 100 3.77 1.55 -8.86
C LEU A 100 2.90 1.92 -10.06
N GLU A 101 1.61 2.17 -9.84
CA GLU A 101 0.68 2.50 -10.92
C GLU A 101 0.86 3.91 -11.47
N ALA A 102 1.29 4.85 -10.64
CA ALA A 102 1.76 6.15 -11.08
C ALA A 102 2.97 6.02 -12.02
N MET A 103 3.94 5.19 -11.63
CA MET A 103 5.12 4.91 -12.45
C MET A 103 4.77 4.20 -13.75
N LEU A 104 3.87 3.22 -13.72
CA LEU A 104 3.36 2.56 -14.92
C LEU A 104 2.71 3.57 -15.87
N ASN A 105 1.89 4.51 -15.37
CA ASN A 105 1.31 5.55 -16.21
C ASN A 105 2.37 6.46 -16.85
N ILE A 106 3.41 6.87 -16.10
CA ILE A 106 4.50 7.67 -16.67
C ILE A 106 5.23 6.89 -17.76
N VAL A 107 5.62 5.64 -17.48
CA VAL A 107 6.37 4.79 -18.42
C VAL A 107 5.56 4.49 -19.68
N VAL A 108 4.29 4.12 -19.52
CA VAL A 108 3.39 3.87 -20.65
C VAL A 108 3.13 5.14 -21.44
N GLY A 109 2.97 6.28 -20.77
CA GLY A 109 2.84 7.57 -21.43
C GLY A 109 4.05 7.91 -22.31
N LEU A 110 5.26 7.69 -21.79
CA LEU A 110 6.49 7.84 -22.57
C LEU A 110 6.54 6.85 -23.75
N MET A 111 6.21 5.58 -23.50
CA MET A 111 6.18 4.55 -24.54
C MET A 111 5.18 4.90 -25.66
N LEU A 112 3.97 5.37 -25.33
CA LEU A 112 2.95 5.74 -26.32
C LEU A 112 3.40 6.90 -27.22
N CYS A 113 4.33 7.72 -26.75
CA CYS A 113 4.96 8.77 -27.55
C CYS A 113 6.00 8.21 -28.55
N LEU A 114 6.47 6.99 -28.37
CA LEU A 114 7.54 6.35 -29.17
C LEU A 114 7.02 5.24 -30.10
N VAL A 115 5.73 4.94 -30.06
CA VAL A 115 5.10 3.86 -30.83
C VAL A 115 4.27 4.44 -31.97
N ALA A 116 4.48 3.95 -33.19
CA ALA A 116 3.75 4.30 -34.41
C ALA A 116 2.63 3.28 -34.72
N VAL A 117 1.59 3.30 -33.89
CA VAL A 117 0.32 2.57 -34.10
C VAL A 117 -0.83 3.54 -34.27
N THR A 118 -2.02 3.04 -34.62
CA THR A 118 -3.21 3.88 -34.80
C THR A 118 -3.50 4.72 -33.55
N PRO A 119 -3.90 6.00 -33.69
CA PRO A 119 -4.20 6.86 -32.55
C PRO A 119 -5.26 6.27 -31.62
N LEU A 120 -6.23 5.54 -32.19
CA LEU A 120 -7.27 4.84 -31.43
C LEU A 120 -6.67 3.81 -30.46
N LEU A 121 -5.72 2.98 -30.91
CA LEU A 121 -5.09 1.99 -30.03
C LEU A 121 -4.32 2.67 -28.89
N LYS A 122 -3.60 3.77 -29.18
CA LYS A 122 -2.93 4.56 -28.14
C LYS A 122 -3.91 5.11 -27.11
N GLN A 123 -5.08 5.59 -27.56
CA GLN A 123 -6.12 6.12 -26.68
C GLN A 123 -6.71 5.02 -25.78
N ILE A 124 -6.96 3.83 -26.33
CA ILE A 124 -7.45 2.68 -25.57
C ILE A 124 -6.45 2.30 -24.48
N ILE A 125 -5.18 2.06 -24.84
CA ILE A 125 -4.12 1.71 -23.88
C ILE A 125 -4.05 2.77 -22.78
N SER A 126 -3.99 4.04 -23.20
CA SER A 126 -3.89 5.17 -22.29
C SER A 126 -5.03 5.23 -21.26
N TRP A 127 -6.29 5.06 -21.70
CA TRP A 127 -7.44 5.08 -20.82
C TRP A 127 -7.54 3.84 -19.93
N LEU A 128 -7.13 2.67 -20.41
CA LEU A 128 -7.07 1.45 -19.61
C LEU A 128 -6.15 1.64 -18.39
N PHE A 129 -4.99 2.26 -18.57
CA PHE A 129 -4.09 2.55 -17.44
C PHE A 129 -4.68 3.57 -16.47
N ILE A 130 -5.26 4.68 -16.96
CA ILE A 130 -5.81 5.70 -16.07
C ILE A 130 -7.01 5.17 -15.28
N ILE A 131 -7.99 4.56 -15.96
CA ILE A 131 -9.19 4.02 -15.31
C ILE A 131 -8.83 2.83 -14.43
N GLY A 132 -7.91 1.97 -14.89
CA GLY A 132 -7.39 0.85 -14.11
C GLY A 132 -6.74 1.32 -12.82
N THR A 133 -5.90 2.35 -12.87
CA THR A 133 -5.26 2.95 -11.69
C THR A 133 -6.29 3.51 -10.72
N LEU A 134 -7.25 4.29 -11.21
CA LEU A 134 -8.30 4.85 -10.36
C LEU A 134 -9.17 3.74 -9.72
N GLY A 135 -9.49 2.69 -10.48
CA GLY A 135 -10.28 1.56 -10.03
C GLY A 135 -9.53 0.54 -9.17
N HIS A 136 -8.21 0.69 -9.00
CA HIS A 136 -7.39 -0.19 -8.17
C HIS A 136 -6.72 0.58 -7.04
N SER A 137 -5.55 1.17 -7.27
CA SER A 137 -4.85 1.95 -6.23
C SER A 137 -5.59 3.24 -5.85
N GLY A 138 -6.41 3.80 -6.74
CA GLY A 138 -7.27 4.95 -6.45
C GLY A 138 -8.33 4.62 -5.40
N LEU A 139 -9.00 3.47 -5.55
CA LEU A 139 -9.94 2.98 -4.53
C LEU A 139 -9.21 2.60 -3.24
N LEU A 140 -8.00 2.03 -3.30
CA LEU A 140 -7.19 1.78 -2.09
C LEU A 140 -6.84 3.08 -1.37
N TYR A 141 -6.52 4.15 -2.12
CA TYR A 141 -6.22 5.46 -1.57
C TYR A 141 -7.43 6.04 -0.84
N LEU A 142 -8.62 5.94 -1.45
CA LEU A 142 -9.86 6.38 -0.82
C LEU A 142 -10.19 5.54 0.42
N ALA A 143 -10.12 4.22 0.32
CA ALA A 143 -10.52 3.30 1.38
C ALA A 143 -9.59 3.35 2.60
N VAL A 144 -8.28 3.37 2.37
CA VAL A 144 -7.26 3.27 3.43
C VAL A 144 -6.66 4.63 3.76
N GLY A 145 -6.31 5.43 2.75
CA GLY A 145 -5.66 6.73 2.96
C GLY A 145 -6.64 7.83 3.43
N LEU A 146 -7.87 7.82 2.91
CA LEU A 146 -8.92 8.76 3.31
C LEU A 146 -10.04 8.10 4.15
N GLU A 147 -9.86 6.84 4.54
CA GLU A 147 -10.79 6.09 5.41
C GLU A 147 -12.24 6.05 4.91
N GLN A 148 -12.43 6.05 3.58
CA GLN A 148 -13.75 6.05 2.95
C GLN A 148 -14.30 4.63 2.81
N ALA A 149 -15.17 4.22 3.74
CA ALA A 149 -15.72 2.86 3.81
C ALA A 149 -16.38 2.37 2.50
N TRP A 150 -17.07 3.26 1.77
CA TRP A 150 -17.72 2.91 0.51
C TRP A 150 -16.72 2.44 -0.57
N ALA A 151 -15.50 2.96 -0.57
CA ALA A 151 -14.45 2.56 -1.50
C ALA A 151 -13.94 1.15 -1.15
N GLY A 152 -13.85 0.82 0.15
CA GLY A 152 -13.53 -0.53 0.63
C GLY A 152 -14.58 -1.55 0.19
N SER A 153 -15.86 -1.20 0.26
CA SER A 153 -16.96 -2.06 -0.21
C SER A 153 -16.88 -2.34 -1.72
N LEU A 154 -16.44 -1.37 -2.53
CA LEU A 154 -16.24 -1.58 -3.96
C LEU A 154 -15.05 -2.49 -4.26
N LEU A 155 -13.95 -2.36 -3.50
CA LEU A 155 -12.75 -3.21 -3.63
C LEU A 155 -13.01 -4.68 -3.30
N ILE A 156 -13.81 -4.95 -2.26
CA ILE A 156 -14.14 -6.32 -1.84
C ILE A 156 -15.34 -6.88 -2.64
N GLY A 157 -16.14 -5.98 -3.22
CA GLY A 157 -17.33 -6.32 -3.97
C GLY A 157 -17.07 -6.90 -5.37
N PRO A 158 -18.15 -7.17 -6.13
CA PRO A 158 -18.09 -7.83 -7.43
C PRO A 158 -17.40 -7.01 -8.54
N VAL A 159 -17.01 -5.77 -8.26
CA VAL A 159 -16.31 -4.89 -9.20
C VAL A 159 -14.84 -4.66 -8.84
N GLY A 160 -14.37 -5.20 -7.71
CA GLY A 160 -13.00 -4.96 -7.22
C GLY A 160 -11.90 -5.43 -8.17
N TYR A 161 -12.16 -6.49 -8.94
CA TYR A 161 -11.20 -7.02 -9.91
C TYR A 161 -11.13 -6.20 -11.21
N VAL A 162 -12.05 -5.24 -11.44
CA VAL A 162 -12.12 -4.47 -12.69
C VAL A 162 -10.86 -3.61 -12.87
N GLY A 163 -10.47 -2.84 -11.85
CA GLY A 163 -9.26 -2.01 -11.89
C GLY A 163 -8.00 -2.79 -12.28
N PRO A 164 -7.63 -3.85 -11.53
CA PRO A 164 -6.51 -4.72 -11.87
C PRO A 164 -6.61 -5.33 -13.27
N SER A 165 -7.80 -5.76 -13.69
CA SER A 165 -8.01 -6.35 -15.02
C SER A 165 -7.75 -5.34 -16.14
N LEU A 166 -8.18 -4.09 -15.99
CA LEU A 166 -7.91 -3.03 -16.95
C LEU A 166 -6.40 -2.73 -17.06
N ILE A 167 -5.68 -2.74 -15.94
CA ILE A 167 -4.22 -2.58 -15.94
C ILE A 167 -3.55 -3.73 -16.70
N LEU A 168 -3.96 -4.98 -16.45
CA LEU A 168 -3.40 -6.16 -17.12
C LEU A 168 -3.68 -6.15 -18.64
N ILE A 169 -4.90 -5.81 -19.05
CA ILE A 169 -5.25 -5.67 -20.47
C ILE A 169 -4.44 -4.52 -21.08
N GLY A 170 -4.31 -3.39 -20.36
CA GLY A 170 -3.48 -2.26 -20.77
C GLY A 170 -2.02 -2.67 -20.98
N LEU A 171 -1.43 -3.43 -20.06
CA LEU A 171 -0.08 -3.96 -20.15
C LEU A 171 0.10 -4.87 -21.37
N LEU A 172 -0.84 -5.79 -21.60
CA LEU A 172 -0.80 -6.68 -22.76
C LEU A 172 -0.84 -5.90 -24.07
N LEU A 173 -1.80 -4.98 -24.21
CA LEU A 173 -1.94 -4.15 -25.41
C LEU A 173 -0.75 -3.22 -25.61
N ALA A 174 -0.18 -2.68 -24.53
CA ALA A 174 1.04 -1.91 -24.57
C ALA A 174 2.21 -2.75 -25.10
N GLY A 175 2.39 -3.98 -24.59
CA GLY A 175 3.41 -4.91 -25.08
C GLY A 175 3.26 -5.21 -26.57
N VAL A 176 2.04 -5.50 -27.03
CA VAL A 176 1.74 -5.73 -28.45
C VAL A 176 2.04 -4.49 -29.29
N ALA A 177 1.59 -3.31 -28.85
CA ALA A 177 1.81 -2.05 -29.56
C ALA A 177 3.31 -1.71 -29.67
N ALA A 178 4.10 -1.94 -28.62
CA ALA A 178 5.55 -1.81 -28.67
C ALA A 178 6.17 -2.78 -29.68
N ALA A 179 5.78 -4.06 -29.67
CA ALA A 179 6.34 -5.07 -30.55
C ALA A 179 6.13 -4.76 -32.04
N ILE A 180 4.98 -4.19 -32.42
CA ILE A 180 4.65 -3.93 -33.84
C ILE A 180 5.03 -2.52 -34.30
N GLY A 181 5.16 -1.57 -33.37
CA GLY A 181 5.17 -0.15 -33.73
C GLY A 181 6.26 0.69 -33.08
N PHE A 182 7.14 0.13 -32.25
CA PHE A 182 8.18 0.94 -31.60
C PHE A 182 9.16 1.55 -32.61
N ARG A 183 9.36 2.88 -32.53
CA ARG A 183 10.25 3.63 -33.42
C ARG A 183 11.51 4.14 -32.74
N GLY A 184 11.55 4.20 -31.41
CA GLY A 184 12.68 4.75 -30.65
C GLY A 184 12.80 6.28 -30.70
N THR A 185 11.99 6.96 -31.51
CA THR A 185 11.89 8.42 -31.60
C THR A 185 10.45 8.87 -31.36
N PRO A 186 10.22 10.12 -30.90
CA PRO A 186 8.87 10.67 -30.79
C PRO A 186 8.10 10.57 -32.11
N VAL A 187 6.85 10.14 -32.03
CA VAL A 187 5.93 9.98 -33.17
C VAL A 187 4.75 10.93 -32.99
N GLU A 188 4.34 11.60 -34.07
CA GLU A 188 3.10 12.36 -34.12
C GLU A 188 1.88 11.43 -34.14
N ASP A 189 0.71 11.92 -33.69
CA ASP A 189 -0.53 11.13 -33.71
C ASP A 189 -1.47 11.62 -34.79
#